data_AF-A0A9E3RNS3-F1
#
_entry.id   AF-A0A9E3RNS3-F1
#
_cell.length_a   1.000
_cell.length_b   1.000
_cell.length_c   1.000
_cell.angle_alpha   90.00
_cell.angle_beta   90.00
_cell.angle_gamma   90.00
#
_symmetry.space_group_name_H-M   'P 1'
#
loop_
_entity.id
_entity.type
_entity.pdbx_description
1 polymer ?
#
loop_
_entity_poly.entity_id
_entity_poly.type
_entity_poly.pdbx_seq_one_letter_code
_entity_poly.pdbx_strand_id
1 'polypeptide(L)'
;MSCNCQNPASINSWIDFQKMTPQNPLDLIEYAEIRTVPGLYLNSNTFLIPGGSSAPPVSPPFGPPPPPPITAWTVSPFTYNGLPTCFANETDNQQMVSDALQWNFKHQTADTSAYSALPVRKIIFLRGGNQWAMDIPLSLGASSYPNLQLTFRDNATTRGDYAGAYPVIDFSNSATPFTGNVNLRIILKTTGHVSMVLRAIDNGAPAVWSMFEMEWVIVP
;
A
#
# COMPACT_ATOMS: atom_id res chain seq x y z
N MET A 1 -14.89 -18.74 -31.89
CA MET A 1 -15.46 -17.55 -31.21
C MET A 1 -14.51 -17.22 -30.07
N SER A 2 -13.58 -16.28 -30.29
CA SER A 2 -12.65 -15.86 -29.25
C SER A 2 -13.39 -15.01 -28.24
N CYS A 3 -13.49 -15.49 -27.00
CA CYS A 3 -13.90 -14.65 -25.88
C CYS A 3 -12.87 -13.52 -25.77
N ASN A 4 -13.34 -12.30 -26.05
CA ASN A 4 -12.55 -11.09 -25.98
C ASN A 4 -12.40 -10.74 -24.49
N CYS A 5 -11.54 -11.47 -23.78
CA CYS A 5 -11.13 -11.13 -22.43
C CYS A 5 -10.12 -9.98 -22.52
N GLN A 6 -10.58 -8.80 -22.93
CA GLN A 6 -9.74 -7.60 -22.89
C GLN A 6 -9.43 -7.31 -21.42
N ASN A 7 -8.15 -7.45 -21.06
CA ASN A 7 -7.65 -7.00 -19.78
C ASN A 7 -7.94 -5.49 -19.68
N PRO A 8 -8.64 -4.98 -18.65
CA PRO A 8 -8.91 -3.54 -18.50
C PRO A 8 -7.63 -2.68 -18.45
N ALA A 9 -6.45 -3.30 -18.33
CA ALA A 9 -5.14 -2.68 -18.39
C ALA A 9 -4.46 -2.65 -19.78
N SER A 10 -5.11 -3.11 -20.86
CA SER A 10 -4.51 -3.06 -22.20
C SER A 10 -4.42 -1.61 -22.71
N ILE A 11 -3.20 -1.13 -22.96
CA ILE A 11 -2.96 0.21 -23.53
C ILE A 11 -3.35 0.17 -25.01
N ASN A 12 -4.51 0.73 -25.33
CA ASN A 12 -5.00 0.78 -26.71
C ASN A 12 -4.84 2.17 -27.34
N SER A 13 -4.46 3.18 -26.54
CA SER A 13 -4.26 4.55 -26.99
C SER A 13 -3.24 5.31 -26.12
N TRP A 14 -2.75 6.44 -26.64
CA TRP A 14 -1.89 7.37 -25.89
C TRP A 14 -2.59 7.92 -24.63
N ILE A 15 -3.91 8.08 -24.68
CA ILE A 15 -4.71 8.55 -23.54
C ILE A 15 -4.73 7.49 -22.43
N ASP A 16 -4.80 6.21 -22.80
CA ASP A 16 -4.72 5.11 -21.83
C ASP A 16 -3.34 5.06 -21.18
N PHE A 17 -2.28 5.32 -21.95
CA PHE A 17 -0.91 5.42 -21.44
C PHE A 17 -0.76 6.55 -20.41
N GLN A 18 -1.34 7.72 -20.67
CA GLN A 18 -1.32 8.85 -19.72
C GLN A 18 -2.11 8.61 -18.43
N LYS A 19 -3.05 7.67 -18.44
CA LYS A 19 -3.87 7.30 -17.27
C LYS A 19 -3.30 6.13 -16.49
N MET A 20 -2.16 5.57 -16.90
CA MET A 20 -1.55 4.46 -16.19
C MET A 20 -1.10 4.88 -14.80
N THR A 21 -1.31 3.99 -13.84
CA THR A 21 -0.68 4.10 -12.52
C THR A 21 0.85 4.17 -12.70
N PRO A 22 1.55 5.09 -12.02
CA PRO A 22 2.99 5.19 -12.12
C PRO A 22 3.67 3.86 -11.76
N GLN A 23 4.80 3.57 -12.41
CA GLN A 23 5.55 2.35 -12.12
C GLN A 23 6.33 2.46 -10.81
N ASN A 24 6.75 3.67 -10.43
CA ASN A 24 7.50 3.89 -9.21
C ASN A 24 6.64 4.65 -8.19
N PRO A 25 6.44 4.14 -6.96
CA PRO A 25 5.75 4.90 -5.91
C PRO A 25 6.38 6.27 -5.65
N LEU A 26 7.67 6.46 -5.91
CA LEU A 26 8.34 7.76 -5.78
C LEU A 26 7.90 8.82 -6.81
N ASP A 27 7.24 8.42 -7.89
CA ASP A 27 6.71 9.39 -8.86
C ASP A 27 5.50 10.13 -8.29
N LEU A 28 4.81 9.52 -7.32
CA LEU A 28 3.63 10.08 -6.65
C LEU A 28 3.93 10.51 -5.21
N ILE A 29 4.66 9.68 -4.45
CA ILE A 29 4.93 9.86 -3.04
C ILE A 29 6.30 10.52 -2.90
N GLU A 30 6.32 11.75 -2.38
CA GLU A 30 7.56 12.46 -2.05
C GLU A 30 8.17 11.93 -0.76
N TYR A 31 7.33 11.64 0.23
CA TYR A 31 7.75 11.17 1.55
C TYR A 31 6.72 10.22 2.14
N ALA A 32 7.20 9.22 2.87
CA ALA A 32 6.34 8.35 3.67
C ALA A 32 7.05 7.92 4.97
N GLU A 33 6.32 7.89 6.07
CA GLU A 33 6.78 7.35 7.35
C GLU A 33 5.65 6.60 8.06
N ILE A 34 6.02 5.63 8.89
CA ILE A 34 5.11 4.97 9.82
C ILE A 34 5.70 5.08 11.22
N ARG A 35 4.97 5.66 12.17
CA ARG A 35 5.43 5.81 13.56
C ARG A 35 6.84 6.43 13.62
N THR A 36 7.08 7.53 12.90
CA THR A 36 8.38 8.21 12.78
C THR A 36 9.52 7.39 12.15
N VAL A 37 9.22 6.21 11.61
CA VAL A 37 10.19 5.42 10.82
C VAL A 37 10.04 5.84 9.36
N PRO A 38 11.02 6.56 8.79
CA PRO A 38 10.97 6.94 7.39
C PRO A 38 11.07 5.69 6.52
N GLY A 39 10.28 5.67 5.45
CA GLY A 39 10.32 4.62 4.45
C GLY A 39 11.58 4.70 3.61
N LEU A 40 12.19 3.55 3.36
CA LEU A 40 13.31 3.39 2.45
C LEU A 40 12.80 2.86 1.11
N TYR A 41 13.18 3.52 0.02
CA TYR A 41 12.87 3.02 -1.30
C TYR A 41 13.78 1.84 -1.65
N LEU A 42 13.19 0.71 -2.02
CA LEU A 42 13.93 -0.47 -2.45
C LEU A 42 13.13 -1.30 -3.45
N ASN A 43 13.82 -2.16 -4.19
CA ASN A 43 13.18 -3.13 -5.05
C ASN A 43 13.11 -4.49 -4.33
N SER A 44 11.91 -4.86 -3.87
CA SER A 44 11.64 -6.09 -3.13
C SER A 44 11.54 -7.29 -4.07
N ASN A 45 12.22 -8.39 -3.79
CA ASN A 45 12.08 -9.64 -4.57
C ASN A 45 10.98 -10.57 -4.04
N THR A 46 10.37 -10.21 -2.92
CA THR A 46 9.48 -11.11 -2.17
C THR A 46 8.07 -10.54 -2.00
N PHE A 47 7.75 -9.38 -2.59
CA PHE A 47 6.48 -8.68 -2.36
C PHE A 47 5.23 -9.55 -2.62
N LEU A 48 5.19 -10.27 -3.75
CA LEU A 48 4.06 -11.12 -4.15
C LEU A 48 4.25 -12.62 -3.89
N ILE A 49 5.33 -13.03 -3.21
CA ILE A 49 5.64 -14.45 -2.97
C ILE A 49 5.56 -14.70 -1.46
N PRO A 50 4.40 -15.13 -0.92
CA PRO A 50 4.24 -15.44 0.50
C PRO A 50 5.12 -16.62 0.90
N GLY A 51 6.22 -16.34 1.60
CA GLY A 51 7.12 -17.35 2.11
C GLY A 51 7.87 -18.06 0.98
N GLY A 52 9.11 -17.64 0.72
CA GLY A 52 10.00 -18.40 -0.13
C GLY A 52 10.17 -19.82 0.42
N SER A 53 9.65 -20.82 -0.28
CA SER A 53 10.45 -22.04 -0.42
C SER A 53 11.60 -21.68 -1.38
N SER A 54 12.69 -21.17 -0.82
CA SER A 54 13.99 -21.18 -1.51
C SER A 54 14.57 -22.61 -1.57
N ALA A 55 13.88 -23.60 -1.00
CA ALA A 55 14.17 -24.98 -1.28
C ALA A 55 13.72 -25.30 -2.72
N PRO A 56 14.63 -25.60 -3.67
CA PRO A 56 14.22 -26.40 -4.81
C PRO A 56 13.51 -27.65 -4.26
N PRO A 57 12.47 -28.15 -4.93
CA PRO A 57 11.78 -29.33 -4.46
C PRO A 57 12.81 -30.43 -4.21
N VAL A 58 13.04 -30.78 -2.94
CA VAL A 58 13.81 -31.97 -2.60
C VAL A 58 12.95 -33.14 -3.05
N SER A 59 13.30 -33.68 -4.22
CA SER A 59 12.70 -34.89 -4.77
C SER A 59 12.89 -36.01 -3.74
N PRO A 60 11.81 -36.59 -3.16
CA PRO A 60 11.95 -37.84 -2.44
C PRO A 60 12.43 -38.93 -3.43
N PRO A 61 13.13 -39.98 -2.96
CA PRO A 61 13.65 -41.03 -3.83
C PRO A 61 12.55 -41.75 -4.65
N PHE A 62 11.27 -41.60 -4.27
CA PHE A 62 10.12 -42.14 -5.00
C PHE A 62 8.90 -41.20 -4.89
N GLY A 63 8.77 -40.24 -5.81
CA GLY A 63 7.54 -39.47 -6.00
C GLY A 63 7.77 -38.05 -6.50
N PRO A 64 6.82 -37.44 -7.24
CA PRO A 64 6.86 -36.02 -7.51
C PRO A 64 6.88 -35.26 -6.17
N PRO A 65 7.73 -34.24 -6.02
CA PRO A 65 7.81 -33.47 -4.79
C PRO A 65 6.43 -32.89 -4.45
N PRO A 66 6.00 -32.92 -3.17
CA PRO A 66 4.81 -32.19 -2.77
C PRO A 66 5.00 -30.71 -3.12
N PRO A 67 3.95 -30.01 -3.62
CA PRO A 67 4.03 -28.57 -3.80
C PRO A 67 4.43 -27.94 -2.46
N PRO A 68 5.33 -26.93 -2.45
CA PRO A 68 5.62 -26.20 -1.22
C PRO A 68 4.30 -25.72 -0.60
N PRO A 69 4.17 -25.71 0.74
CA PRO A 69 2.96 -25.19 1.38
C PRO A 69 2.80 -23.75 0.91
N ILE A 70 1.76 -23.51 0.11
CA ILE A 70 1.37 -22.17 -0.28
C ILE A 70 0.94 -21.50 1.02
N THR A 71 1.74 -20.56 1.51
CA THR A 71 1.32 -19.66 2.58
C THR A 71 0.14 -18.88 2.01
N ALA A 72 -1.08 -19.33 2.29
CA ALA A 72 -2.27 -18.68 1.77
C ALA A 72 -2.32 -17.25 2.33
N TRP A 73 -2.55 -16.26 1.46
CA TRP A 73 -2.86 -14.91 1.89
C TRP A 73 -4.00 -14.96 2.90
N THR A 74 -3.74 -14.53 4.12
CA THR A 74 -4.79 -14.42 5.12
C THR A 74 -5.51 -13.09 4.92
N VAL A 75 -6.78 -13.04 5.31
CA VAL A 75 -7.52 -11.77 5.32
C VAL A 75 -6.75 -10.81 6.21
N SER A 76 -6.36 -9.66 5.66
CA SER A 76 -5.60 -8.69 6.42
C SER A 76 -6.40 -8.21 7.63
N PRO A 77 -5.83 -8.23 8.85
CA PRO A 77 -6.49 -7.68 10.02
C PRO A 77 -6.48 -6.15 10.01
N PHE A 78 -6.00 -5.52 8.93
CA PHE A 78 -5.80 -4.09 8.88
C PHE A 78 -7.08 -3.36 8.54
N THR A 79 -7.32 -2.25 9.24
CA THR A 79 -8.45 -1.37 9.00
C THR A 79 -8.04 0.08 9.18
N TYR A 80 -8.81 0.99 8.61
CA TYR A 80 -8.73 2.39 9.04
C TYR A 80 -9.17 2.51 10.50
N ASN A 81 -8.37 3.21 11.30
CA ASN A 81 -8.63 3.46 12.73
C ASN A 81 -9.14 4.90 12.98
N GLY A 82 -9.43 5.63 11.91
CA GLY A 82 -9.89 7.00 11.96
C GLY A 82 -9.96 7.60 10.56
N LEU A 83 -10.30 8.88 10.53
CA LEU A 83 -10.39 9.64 9.28
C LEU A 83 -9.00 10.21 8.94
N PRO A 84 -8.53 10.10 7.68
CA PRO A 84 -7.29 10.75 7.25
C PRO A 84 -7.34 12.26 7.46
N THR A 85 -6.23 12.83 7.89
CA THR A 85 -6.12 14.27 8.19
C THR A 85 -4.99 14.90 7.42
N CYS A 86 -5.28 16.02 6.75
CA CYS A 86 -4.30 16.89 6.11
C CYS A 86 -3.70 17.85 7.14
N PHE A 87 -2.38 18.07 7.06
CA PHE A 87 -1.62 19.07 7.78
C PHE A 87 -0.85 19.95 6.80
N ALA A 88 -0.63 21.22 7.16
CA ALA A 88 0.34 22.06 6.47
C ALA A 88 1.76 21.67 6.89
N ASN A 89 2.66 21.50 5.93
CA ASN A 89 4.08 21.27 6.24
C ASN A 89 4.73 22.55 6.82
N GLU A 90 4.29 23.72 6.35
CA GLU A 90 4.69 25.04 6.86
C GLU A 90 3.77 25.46 8.02
N THR A 91 4.02 24.93 9.21
CA THR A 91 3.17 25.19 10.39
C THR A 91 3.28 26.62 10.93
N ASP A 92 4.34 27.34 10.55
CA ASP A 92 4.53 28.76 10.85
C ASP A 92 3.60 29.65 10.02
N ASN A 93 3.21 29.22 8.82
CA ASN A 93 2.24 29.91 7.99
C ASN A 93 0.80 29.61 8.42
N GLN A 94 0.24 30.48 9.28
CA GLN A 94 -1.12 30.33 9.82
C GLN A 94 -2.21 30.27 8.76
N GLN A 95 -2.00 30.88 7.59
CA GLN A 95 -2.94 30.76 6.49
C GLN A 95 -3.02 29.32 5.97
N MET A 96 -1.86 28.67 5.76
CA MET A 96 -1.83 27.28 5.30
C MET A 96 -2.41 26.31 6.32
N VAL A 97 -2.19 26.55 7.61
CA VAL A 97 -2.82 25.78 8.69
C VAL A 97 -4.35 25.88 8.60
N SER A 98 -4.89 27.08 8.41
CA SER A 98 -6.33 27.29 8.21
C SER A 98 -6.86 26.60 6.95
N ASP A 99 -6.11 26.66 5.85
CA ASP A 99 -6.49 26.01 4.59
C ASP A 99 -6.53 24.48 4.72
N ALA A 100 -5.58 23.88 5.46
CA ALA A 100 -5.61 22.45 5.76
C ALA A 100 -6.85 22.06 6.59
N LEU A 101 -7.24 22.87 7.58
CA LEU A 101 -8.46 22.65 8.36
C LEU A 101 -9.73 22.75 7.52
N GLN A 102 -9.81 23.74 6.63
CA GLN A 102 -10.94 23.88 5.71
C GLN A 102 -11.02 22.72 4.72
N TRP A 103 -9.87 22.24 4.25
CA TRP A 103 -9.81 21.08 3.37
C TRP A 103 -10.31 19.82 4.08
N ASN A 104 -9.85 19.60 5.33
CA ASN A 104 -10.33 18.48 6.17
C ASN A 104 -11.84 18.55 6.35
N PHE A 105 -12.40 19.71 6.67
CA PHE A 105 -13.84 19.87 6.81
C PHE A 105 -14.64 19.43 5.57
N LYS A 106 -14.07 19.60 4.36
CA LYS A 106 -14.74 19.25 3.10
C LYS A 106 -14.53 17.80 2.65
N HIS A 107 -13.36 17.22 2.93
CA HIS A 107 -12.93 15.97 2.30
C HIS A 107 -12.60 14.84 3.28
N GLN A 108 -12.57 15.12 4.59
CA GLN A 108 -12.22 14.13 5.61
C GLN A 108 -13.26 13.03 5.66
N THR A 109 -12.95 11.92 4.98
CA THR A 109 -13.83 10.78 4.82
C THR A 109 -13.00 9.51 4.80
N ALA A 110 -13.45 8.54 5.58
CA ALA A 110 -13.04 7.15 5.52
C ALA A 110 -14.17 6.32 6.11
N ASP A 111 -14.42 5.16 5.52
CA ASP A 111 -15.39 4.23 6.08
C ASP A 111 -14.72 3.35 7.14
N THR A 112 -14.96 3.72 8.40
CA THR A 112 -14.49 2.99 9.59
C THR A 112 -15.51 1.96 10.10
N SER A 113 -16.62 1.77 9.39
CA SER A 113 -17.69 0.86 9.81
C SER A 113 -17.33 -0.60 9.56
N ALA A 114 -17.61 -1.44 10.57
CA ALA A 114 -17.52 -2.89 10.44
C ALA A 114 -18.66 -3.51 9.61
N TYR A 115 -19.62 -2.72 9.10
CA TYR A 115 -20.83 -3.21 8.41
C TYR A 115 -20.88 -2.92 6.90
N SER A 116 -20.10 -1.97 6.40
CA SER A 116 -20.11 -1.62 4.96
C SER A 116 -19.50 -2.74 4.11
N ALA A 117 -19.88 -2.87 2.84
CA ALA A 117 -19.28 -3.90 1.98
C ALA A 117 -17.75 -3.68 1.84
N LEU A 118 -16.96 -4.76 1.89
CA LEU A 118 -15.49 -4.73 1.81
C LEU A 118 -14.89 -3.87 0.68
N PRO A 119 -15.50 -3.74 -0.52
CA PRO A 119 -14.96 -2.87 -1.57
C PRO A 119 -15.01 -1.37 -1.23
N VAL A 120 -16.02 -0.93 -0.46
CA VAL A 120 -16.26 0.50 -0.18
C VAL A 120 -15.37 1.00 0.97
N ARG A 121 -14.92 0.08 1.85
CA ARG A 121 -14.05 0.40 2.99
C ARG A 121 -12.63 0.84 2.64
N LYS A 122 -12.26 0.85 1.36
CA LYS A 122 -10.89 1.06 0.90
C LYS A 122 -10.61 2.51 0.50
N ILE A 123 -11.65 3.27 0.17
CA ILE A 123 -11.53 4.60 -0.45
C ILE A 123 -11.31 5.67 0.61
N ILE A 124 -10.25 6.45 0.42
CA ILE A 124 -9.93 7.63 1.22
C ILE A 124 -9.58 8.82 0.33
N PHE A 125 -9.87 10.02 0.82
CA PHE A 125 -9.48 11.26 0.16
C PHE A 125 -8.22 11.81 0.77
N LEU A 126 -7.28 12.21 -0.09
CA LEU A 126 -5.97 12.71 0.28
C LEU A 126 -5.71 14.02 -0.44
N ARG A 127 -4.89 14.89 0.17
CA ARG A 127 -4.51 16.15 -0.47
C ARG A 127 -3.22 16.00 -1.25
N GLY A 128 -3.23 16.46 -2.49
CA GLY A 128 -2.05 16.50 -3.36
C GLY A 128 -1.27 17.82 -3.20
N GLY A 129 0.05 17.74 -3.33
CA GLY A 129 0.98 18.86 -3.30
C GLY A 129 1.97 18.75 -2.14
N ASN A 130 3.24 19.08 -2.41
CA ASN A 130 4.35 18.95 -1.44
C ASN A 130 4.24 19.84 -0.20
N GLN A 131 3.28 20.75 -0.19
CA GLN A 131 2.98 21.64 0.93
C GLN A 131 2.15 20.97 2.03
N TRP A 132 1.60 19.78 1.75
CA TRP A 132 0.65 19.09 2.61
C TRP A 132 1.19 17.73 3.03
N ALA A 133 1.01 17.37 4.30
CA ALA A 133 1.19 16.02 4.81
C ALA A 133 -0.17 15.41 5.12
N MET A 134 -0.37 14.16 4.71
CA MET A 134 -1.55 13.38 5.02
C MET A 134 -1.20 12.32 6.06
N ASP A 135 -1.91 12.32 7.19
CA ASP A 135 -1.83 11.24 8.18
C ASP A 135 -3.02 10.31 8.00
N ILE A 136 -2.73 9.04 7.73
CA ILE A 136 -3.70 7.96 7.56
C ILE A 136 -3.60 7.06 8.81
N PRO A 137 -4.59 7.11 9.72
CA PRO A 137 -4.61 6.25 10.91
C PRO A 137 -5.04 4.82 10.53
N LEU A 138 -4.18 3.85 10.80
CA LEU A 138 -4.38 2.43 10.54
C LEU A 138 -4.35 1.64 11.85
N SER A 139 -5.14 0.58 11.94
CA SER A 139 -5.00 -0.45 12.96
C SER A 139 -4.40 -1.68 12.30
N LEU A 140 -3.30 -2.21 12.85
CA LEU A 140 -2.64 -3.43 12.35
C LEU A 140 -3.18 -4.71 13.01
N GLY A 141 -4.21 -4.59 13.85
CA GLY A 141 -4.72 -5.69 14.68
C GLY A 141 -3.79 -6.07 15.82
N ALA A 142 -3.92 -7.29 16.31
CA ALA A 142 -3.23 -7.78 17.52
C ALA A 142 -1.80 -8.30 17.28
N SER A 143 -1.42 -8.57 16.03
CA SER A 143 -0.10 -9.12 15.71
C SER A 143 1.01 -8.06 15.74
N SER A 144 2.25 -8.53 15.64
CA SER A 144 3.45 -7.69 15.52
C SER A 144 4.15 -7.95 14.19
N TYR A 145 4.55 -6.87 13.51
CA TYR A 145 5.09 -6.89 12.16
C TYR A 145 6.47 -6.23 12.16
N PRO A 146 7.57 -7.00 12.01
CA PRO A 146 8.92 -6.43 11.89
C PRO A 146 9.12 -5.66 10.57
N ASN A 147 8.30 -5.92 9.56
CA ASN A 147 8.42 -5.31 8.24
C ASN A 147 7.04 -4.95 7.67
N LEU A 148 6.95 -3.73 7.14
CA LEU A 148 5.84 -3.24 6.33
C LEU A 148 6.39 -2.74 4.99
N GLN A 149 5.68 -3.01 3.90
CA GLN A 149 6.02 -2.53 2.55
C GLN A 149 4.80 -1.92 1.87
N LEU A 150 4.95 -0.72 1.31
CA LEU A 150 3.91 0.01 0.59
C LEU A 150 4.27 0.12 -0.91
N THR A 151 3.31 -0.14 -1.80
CA THR A 151 3.45 0.05 -3.26
C THR A 151 2.09 0.18 -3.94
N PHE A 152 2.09 0.43 -5.25
CA PHE A 152 0.89 0.40 -6.07
C PHE A 152 0.38 -1.03 -6.27
N ARG A 153 -0.94 -1.22 -6.20
CA ARG A 153 -1.59 -2.50 -6.53
C ARG A 153 -1.27 -2.94 -7.94
N ASP A 154 -1.41 -2.02 -8.90
CA ASP A 154 -1.33 -2.27 -10.34
C ASP A 154 -0.03 -1.75 -10.96
N ASN A 155 1.05 -1.78 -10.19
CA ASN A 155 2.39 -1.52 -10.70
C ASN A 155 2.73 -2.46 -11.88
N ALA A 156 3.53 -2.01 -12.85
CA ALA A 156 3.98 -2.83 -13.98
C ALA A 156 4.57 -4.19 -13.57
N THR A 157 5.20 -4.27 -12.39
CA THR A 157 5.74 -5.54 -11.86
C THR A 157 4.64 -6.42 -11.25
N THR A 158 3.62 -5.85 -10.58
CA THR A 158 2.49 -6.62 -10.03
C THR A 158 1.47 -7.04 -11.08
N ARG A 159 1.41 -6.32 -12.22
CA ARG A 159 0.63 -6.69 -13.42
C ARG A 159 1.27 -7.85 -14.21
N GLY A 160 2.55 -8.15 -13.96
CA GLY A 160 3.29 -9.19 -14.67
C GLY A 160 3.92 -8.74 -16.00
N ASP A 161 3.92 -7.43 -16.30
CA ASP A 161 4.51 -6.88 -17.53
C ASP A 161 6.04 -6.77 -17.45
N TYR A 162 6.59 -6.83 -16.25
CA TYR A 162 8.03 -6.87 -15.99
C TYR A 162 8.33 -7.98 -14.99
N ALA A 163 9.20 -8.92 -15.37
CA ALA A 163 9.72 -9.93 -14.46
C ALA A 163 10.88 -9.32 -13.65
N GLY A 164 10.71 -9.16 -12.34
CA GLY A 164 11.78 -8.57 -11.50
C GLY A 164 11.34 -8.13 -10.12
N ALA A 165 12.23 -7.37 -9.49
CA ALA A 165 12.08 -6.79 -8.16
C ALA A 165 11.02 -5.67 -8.15
N TYR A 166 10.08 -5.70 -7.21
CA TYR A 166 8.96 -4.78 -7.06
C TYR A 166 9.41 -3.49 -6.37
N PRO A 167 9.20 -2.30 -6.95
CA PRO A 167 9.56 -1.06 -6.27
C PRO A 167 8.58 -0.80 -5.12
N VAL A 168 9.11 -0.73 -3.91
CA VAL A 168 8.35 -0.56 -2.67
C VAL A 168 8.97 0.53 -1.82
N ILE A 169 8.15 1.12 -0.97
CA ILE A 169 8.60 1.88 0.20
C ILE A 169 8.58 0.91 1.37
N ASP A 170 9.75 0.62 1.94
CA ASP A 170 9.94 -0.37 2.98
C ASP A 170 10.23 0.31 4.34
N PHE A 171 9.60 -0.18 5.39
CA PHE A 171 9.71 0.34 6.74
C PHE A 171 10.47 -0.60 7.68
N SER A 172 11.36 -1.47 7.17
CA SER A 172 12.11 -2.45 7.97
C SER A 172 13.12 -1.83 8.93
N ASN A 173 13.46 -0.55 8.75
CA ASN A 173 14.44 0.14 9.59
C ASN A 173 13.86 0.53 10.97
N SER A 174 12.71 -0.01 11.35
CA SER A 174 12.15 0.20 12.68
C SER A 174 12.91 -0.59 13.73
N ALA A 175 13.32 0.07 14.81
CA ALA A 175 13.92 -0.59 15.97
C ALA A 175 12.93 -1.49 16.73
N THR A 176 11.62 -1.28 16.55
CA THR A 176 10.56 -2.05 17.22
C THR A 176 9.51 -2.52 16.21
N PRO A 177 8.98 -3.76 16.33
CA PRO A 177 7.91 -4.20 15.46
C PRO A 177 6.68 -3.28 15.50
N PHE A 178 6.03 -3.13 14.35
CA PHE A 178 4.76 -2.42 14.25
C PHE A 178 3.63 -3.27 14.83
N THR A 179 2.75 -2.67 15.63
CA THR A 179 1.62 -3.36 16.27
C THR A 179 0.55 -2.35 16.68
N GLY A 180 -0.71 -2.78 16.75
CA GLY A 180 -1.83 -1.93 17.12
C GLY A 180 -2.02 -0.75 16.16
N ASN A 181 -2.37 0.41 16.72
CA ASN A 181 -2.63 1.60 15.94
C ASN A 181 -1.33 2.28 15.50
N VAL A 182 -1.26 2.63 14.21
CA VAL A 182 -0.14 3.34 13.59
C VAL A 182 -0.67 4.44 12.69
N ASN A 183 0.12 5.50 12.51
CA ASN A 183 -0.17 6.52 11.50
C ASN A 183 0.82 6.34 10.35
N LEU A 184 0.28 6.15 9.15
CA LEU A 184 1.03 6.29 7.90
C LEU A 184 0.96 7.76 7.49
N ARG A 185 2.07 8.47 7.61
CA ARG A 185 2.19 9.84 7.13
C ARG A 185 2.79 9.82 5.73
N ILE A 186 2.20 10.56 4.81
CA ILE A 186 2.64 10.66 3.42
C ILE A 186 2.58 12.11 2.92
N ILE A 187 3.50 12.45 2.02
CA ILE A 187 3.47 13.69 1.22
C ILE A 187 3.34 13.28 -0.24
N LEU A 188 2.35 13.84 -0.92
CA LEU A 188 1.99 13.48 -2.30
C LEU A 188 2.33 14.62 -3.24
N LYS A 189 2.95 14.31 -4.38
CA LYS A 189 3.38 15.33 -5.35
C LYS A 189 2.24 15.86 -6.20
N THR A 190 1.33 14.97 -6.59
CA THR A 190 0.30 15.25 -7.58
C THR A 190 -1.07 14.82 -7.08
N THR A 191 -2.11 15.27 -7.77
CA THR A 191 -3.47 14.77 -7.64
C THR A 191 -3.68 13.57 -8.56
N GLY A 192 -4.73 12.78 -8.33
CA GLY A 192 -5.01 11.57 -9.11
C GLY A 192 -5.78 10.52 -8.33
N HIS A 193 -6.00 9.37 -8.96
CA HIS A 193 -6.66 8.23 -8.36
C HIS A 193 -5.76 7.00 -8.48
N VAL A 194 -5.41 6.38 -7.36
CA VAL A 194 -4.48 5.23 -7.35
C VAL A 194 -4.90 4.18 -6.35
N SER A 195 -4.71 2.91 -6.71
CA SER A 195 -4.83 1.78 -5.81
C SER A 195 -3.48 1.46 -5.18
N MET A 196 -3.42 1.50 -3.85
CA MET A 196 -2.24 1.20 -3.05
C MET A 196 -2.41 -0.10 -2.30
N VAL A 197 -1.28 -0.75 -1.97
CA VAL A 197 -1.27 -1.92 -1.09
C VAL A 197 -0.19 -1.78 -0.04
N LEU A 198 -0.58 -2.01 1.21
CA LEU A 198 0.32 -2.19 2.34
C LEU A 198 0.44 -3.68 2.65
N ARG A 199 1.62 -4.26 2.42
CA ARG A 199 1.97 -5.62 2.80
C ARG A 199 2.59 -5.62 4.18
N ALA A 200 2.23 -6.59 5.00
CA ALA A 200 2.90 -6.89 6.25
C ALA A 200 3.27 -8.36 6.36
N ILE A 201 4.36 -8.60 7.07
CA ILE A 201 4.83 -9.94 7.43
C ILE A 201 4.89 -9.95 8.96
N ASP A 202 4.16 -10.87 9.58
CA ASP A 202 4.18 -11.00 11.04
C ASP A 202 5.48 -11.69 11.52
N ASN A 203 5.70 -11.66 12.84
CA ASN A 203 6.83 -12.35 13.46
C ASN A 203 6.53 -13.83 13.81
N GLY A 204 5.50 -14.42 13.21
CA GLY A 204 5.08 -15.79 13.49
C GLY A 204 6.04 -16.84 12.94
N ALA A 205 5.92 -18.06 13.44
CA ALA A 205 6.61 -19.24 12.90
C ALA A 205 5.58 -20.35 12.63
N PRO A 206 5.10 -20.54 11.38
CA PRO A 206 5.47 -19.81 10.16
C PRO A 206 4.94 -18.37 10.11
N ALA A 207 5.64 -17.49 9.41
CA ALA A 207 5.23 -16.09 9.26
C ALA A 207 3.97 -15.99 8.40
N VAL A 208 2.98 -15.24 8.86
CA VAL A 208 1.74 -14.94 8.16
C VAL A 208 1.88 -13.62 7.41
N TRP A 209 1.40 -13.64 6.17
CA TRP A 209 1.49 -12.53 5.25
C TRP A 209 0.10 -11.94 5.05
N SER A 210 -0.01 -10.63 5.22
CA SER A 210 -1.26 -9.89 5.04
C SER A 210 -1.06 -8.74 4.05
N MET A 211 -2.09 -8.46 3.25
CA MET A 211 -2.15 -7.33 2.32
C MET A 211 -3.40 -6.50 2.61
N PHE A 212 -3.20 -5.21 2.83
CA PHE A 212 -4.26 -4.24 2.97
C PHE A 212 -4.31 -3.34 1.74
N GLU A 213 -5.39 -3.45 0.99
CA GLU A 213 -5.62 -2.65 -0.20
C GLU A 213 -6.32 -1.34 0.17
N MET A 214 -5.82 -0.23 -0.36
CA MET A 214 -6.36 1.12 -0.16
C MET A 214 -6.58 1.78 -1.51
N GLU A 215 -7.65 2.55 -1.64
CA GLU A 215 -7.92 3.36 -2.82
C GLU A 215 -7.77 4.83 -2.46
N TRP A 216 -6.84 5.52 -3.11
CA TRP A 216 -6.48 6.89 -2.79
C TRP A 216 -7.04 7.84 -3.84
N VAL A 217 -7.99 8.67 -3.44
CA VAL A 217 -8.53 9.76 -4.25
C VAL A 217 -7.81 11.05 -3.84
N ILE A 218 -6.83 11.47 -4.63
CA ILE A 218 -5.97 12.60 -4.33
C ILE A 218 -6.51 13.85 -5.01
N VAL A 219 -6.96 14.81 -4.21
CA VAL A 219 -7.58 16.07 -4.63
C VAL A 219 -6.70 17.26 -4.23
N PRO A 220 -6.78 18.41 -4.93
CA PRO A 220 -5.96 19.60 -4.60
C PRO A 220 -6.34 20.24 -3.25
#